data_AF-A0A6J7G131-F1
#
_entry.id   AF-A0A6J7G131-F1
#
_cell.length_a   1.000
_cell.length_b   1.000
_cell.length_c   1.000
_cell.angle_alpha   90.00
_cell.angle_beta   90.00
_cell.angle_gamma   90.00
#
_symmetry.space_group_name_H-M   'P 1'
#
loop_
_entity.id
_entity.type
_entity.pdbx_description
1 polymer ?
#
loop_
_entity_poly.entity_id
_entity_poly.type
_entity_poly.pdbx_seq_one_letter_code
_entity_poly.pdbx_strand_id
1 'polypeptide(L)'
;MLLAGPTADSVVADTAPFSAERGRLERRELSFAQFLTDHDLVLRADLLRPWSHWITPIGEARRYDTRFFVTVLPEGQNADGETSEAASVSWRSAEDALTDWRSGTTVLLPPTWSQLDALGRFDTVADVLDHEQTIAAVLPVLTRENGTVRVEFDGEDAYYAGTVHPWSDR
;
A
#
# COMPACT_ATOMS: atom_id res chain seq x y z
N MET A 1 -3.07 -12.89 0.57
CA MET A 1 -1.62 -13.13 0.51
C MET A 1 -1.10 -13.46 1.91
N LEU A 2 -0.19 -14.41 2.02
CA LEU A 2 0.47 -14.82 3.27
C LEU A 2 1.98 -14.91 3.04
N LEU A 3 2.76 -14.08 3.72
CA LEU A 3 4.22 -14.19 3.73
C LEU A 3 4.67 -15.07 4.89
N ALA A 4 4.40 -16.37 4.78
CA ALA A 4 4.82 -17.37 5.76
C ALA A 4 4.96 -18.73 5.08
N GLY A 5 5.81 -19.60 5.64
CA GLY A 5 6.05 -20.95 5.14
C GLY A 5 6.53 -21.89 6.24
N PRO A 6 6.62 -23.20 5.99
CA PRO A 6 7.10 -24.17 6.98
C PRO A 6 8.57 -23.97 7.37
N THR A 7 9.33 -23.21 6.57
CA THR A 7 10.73 -22.87 6.84
C THR A 7 11.00 -21.40 6.57
N ALA A 8 12.15 -20.91 7.05
CA ALA A 8 12.61 -19.54 6.77
C ALA A 8 12.94 -19.27 5.29
N ASP A 9 12.96 -20.30 4.44
CA ASP A 9 13.34 -20.18 3.02
C ASP A 9 12.17 -20.46 2.07
N SER A 10 11.00 -20.81 2.60
CA SER A 10 9.81 -21.14 1.81
C SER A 10 8.61 -20.27 2.18
N VAL A 11 7.58 -20.34 1.34
CA VAL A 11 6.27 -19.72 1.52
C VAL A 11 5.19 -20.72 1.14
N VAL A 12 4.02 -20.62 1.76
CA VAL A 12 2.86 -21.40 1.36
C VAL A 12 2.42 -20.96 -0.04
N ALA A 13 2.39 -21.89 -1.00
CA ALA A 13 1.97 -21.58 -2.37
C ALA A 13 0.45 -21.42 -2.49
N ASP A 14 -0.33 -22.33 -1.90
CA ASP A 14 -1.80 -22.27 -1.93
C ASP A 14 -2.36 -21.83 -0.57
N THR A 15 -2.95 -20.64 -0.53
CA THR A 15 -3.58 -20.08 0.66
C THR A 15 -5.09 -20.29 0.72
N ALA A 16 -5.72 -20.88 -0.30
CA ALA A 16 -7.16 -21.10 -0.32
C ALA A 16 -7.70 -21.91 0.88
N PRO A 17 -6.98 -22.93 1.41
CA PRO A 17 -7.44 -23.66 2.59
C PRO A 17 -7.62 -22.79 3.85
N PHE A 18 -6.96 -21.62 3.93
CA PHE A 18 -6.99 -20.73 5.10
C PHE A 18 -8.09 -19.67 5.07
N SER A 19 -9.09 -19.78 4.17
CA SER A 19 -10.15 -18.78 4.03
C SER A 19 -10.98 -18.62 5.31
N ALA A 20 -11.29 -19.72 6.00
CA ALA A 20 -12.05 -19.68 7.26
C ALA A 20 -11.26 -18.98 8.38
N GLU A 21 -9.97 -19.29 8.50
CA GLU A 21 -9.03 -18.67 9.43
C GLU A 21 -8.85 -17.19 9.14
N ARG A 22 -8.80 -16.77 7.86
CA ARG A 22 -8.80 -15.35 7.48
C ARG A 22 -9.99 -14.61 8.10
N GLY A 23 -11.20 -15.15 7.95
CA GLY A 23 -12.39 -14.54 8.57
C GLY A 23 -12.31 -14.48 10.10
N ARG A 24 -11.71 -15.49 10.75
CA ARG A 24 -11.48 -15.49 12.21
C ARG A 24 -10.44 -14.45 12.64
N LEU A 25 -9.39 -14.24 11.84
CA LEU A 25 -8.39 -13.19 12.07
C LEU A 25 -9.02 -11.80 11.99
N GLU A 26 -9.84 -11.54 10.96
CA GLU A 26 -10.55 -10.26 10.77
C GLU A 26 -11.51 -9.94 11.94
N ARG A 27 -12.24 -10.95 12.42
CA ARG A 27 -13.13 -10.83 13.59
C ARG A 27 -12.39 -10.88 14.94
N ARG A 28 -11.06 -11.01 14.92
CA ARG A 28 -10.20 -11.11 16.12
C ARG A 28 -10.52 -12.32 17.03
N GLU A 29 -11.06 -13.39 16.44
CA GLU A 29 -11.33 -14.68 17.08
C GLU A 29 -10.10 -15.62 17.06
N LEU A 30 -9.14 -15.31 16.20
CA LEU A 30 -7.84 -15.96 16.07
C LEU A 30 -6.78 -14.85 16.03
N SER A 31 -5.67 -15.03 16.72
CA SER A 31 -4.52 -14.13 16.55
C SER A 31 -3.62 -14.63 15.42
N PHE A 32 -2.92 -13.72 14.74
CA PHE A 32 -2.01 -14.12 13.66
C PHE A 32 -0.86 -15.00 14.17
N ALA A 33 -0.34 -14.73 15.37
CA ALA A 33 0.69 -15.58 15.99
C ALA A 33 0.19 -17.00 16.29
N GLN A 34 -1.06 -17.12 16.77
CA GLN A 34 -1.68 -18.41 16.99
C GLN A 34 -1.91 -19.15 15.66
N PHE A 35 -2.44 -18.47 14.64
CA PHE A 35 -2.58 -19.06 13.30
C PHE A 35 -1.25 -19.63 12.79
N LEU A 36 -0.15 -18.86 12.88
CA LEU A 36 1.16 -19.34 12.46
C LEU A 36 1.62 -20.57 13.27
N THR A 37 1.39 -20.57 14.58
CA THR A 37 1.75 -21.69 15.48
C THR A 37 0.94 -22.95 15.16
N ASP A 38 -0.38 -22.82 14.99
CA ASP A 38 -1.29 -23.94 14.74
C ASP A 38 -1.01 -24.64 13.39
N HIS A 39 -0.36 -23.94 12.45
CA HIS A 39 0.00 -24.45 11.13
C HIS A 39 1.51 -24.70 10.94
N ASP A 40 2.32 -24.65 12.00
CA ASP A 40 3.78 -24.81 11.95
C ASP A 40 4.46 -23.88 10.92
N LEU A 41 3.98 -22.63 10.84
CA LEU A 41 4.46 -21.63 9.89
C LEU A 41 5.39 -20.60 10.55
N VAL A 42 6.44 -20.24 9.84
CA VAL A 42 7.36 -19.15 10.17
C VAL A 42 7.02 -17.94 9.32
N LEU A 43 6.95 -16.76 9.96
CA LEU A 43 6.73 -15.49 9.29
C LEU A 43 7.95 -15.09 8.44
N ARG A 44 7.70 -14.75 7.17
CA ARG A 44 8.70 -14.28 6.20
C ARG A 44 8.72 -12.76 6.08
N ALA A 45 8.96 -12.08 7.20
CA ALA A 45 9.03 -10.61 7.22
C ALA A 45 10.23 -10.06 6.43
N ASP A 46 11.25 -10.89 6.17
CA ASP A 46 12.39 -10.62 5.29
C ASP A 46 11.98 -10.36 3.83
N LEU A 47 10.81 -10.84 3.40
CA LEU A 47 10.27 -10.58 2.07
C LEU A 47 9.62 -9.19 1.96
N LEU A 48 9.37 -8.49 3.07
CA LEU A 48 8.89 -7.12 3.06
C LEU A 48 10.07 -6.16 2.95
N ARG A 49 10.02 -5.29 1.95
CA ARG A 49 10.97 -4.20 1.79
C ARG A 49 10.34 -2.90 2.27
N PRO A 50 10.93 -2.22 3.27
CA PRO A 50 10.55 -0.85 3.60
C PRO A 50 10.64 0.03 2.35
N TRP A 51 9.65 0.89 2.14
CA TRP A 51 9.57 1.69 0.92
C TRP A 51 9.44 3.19 1.19
N SER A 52 8.54 3.61 2.09
CA SER A 52 8.40 5.03 2.45
C SER A 52 7.78 5.21 3.83
N HIS A 53 7.84 6.42 4.37
CA HIS A 53 7.30 6.77 5.69
C HIS A 53 6.57 8.10 5.62
N TRP A 54 5.26 8.10 5.88
CA TRP A 54 4.41 9.27 5.81
C TRP A 54 3.72 9.53 7.13
N ILE A 55 3.74 10.78 7.57
CA ILE A 55 3.03 11.23 8.76
C ILE A 55 1.93 12.18 8.30
N THR A 56 0.69 11.92 8.68
CA THR A 56 -0.44 12.79 8.33
C THR A 56 -0.18 14.22 8.81
N PRO A 57 -0.46 15.24 7.98
CA PRO A 57 -0.17 16.65 8.30
C PRO A 57 -0.70 17.11 9.65
N ILE A 58 -0.04 18.13 10.20
CA ILE A 58 -0.54 18.84 11.37
C ILE A 58 -1.78 19.65 10.94
N GLY A 59 -2.89 19.51 11.66
CA GLY A 59 -4.17 20.17 11.35
C GLY A 59 -5.28 19.21 10.92
N GLU A 60 -4.93 17.99 10.49
CA GLU A 60 -5.91 16.93 10.27
C GLU A 60 -6.47 16.39 11.59
N ALA A 61 -7.78 16.13 11.62
CA ALA A 61 -8.47 15.65 12.83
C ALA A 61 -8.02 14.23 13.23
N ARG A 62 -7.65 13.40 12.24
CA ARG A 62 -7.10 12.07 12.44
C ARG A 62 -5.73 12.00 11.80
N ARG A 63 -4.75 11.54 12.57
CA ARG A 63 -3.35 11.50 12.13
C ARG A 63 -2.76 10.11 12.32
N TYR A 64 -1.95 9.70 11.36
CA TYR A 64 -1.28 8.41 11.32
C TYR A 64 0.21 8.61 11.04
N ASP A 65 1.03 7.71 11.59
CA ASP A 65 2.45 7.54 11.28
C ASP A 65 2.55 6.23 10.48
N THR A 66 2.49 6.35 9.15
CA THR A 66 2.29 5.23 8.23
C THR A 66 3.60 4.85 7.55
N ARG A 67 4.02 3.59 7.71
CA ARG A 67 5.13 3.00 6.97
C ARG A 67 4.60 2.18 5.81
N PHE A 68 5.12 2.41 4.62
CA PHE A 68 4.81 1.65 3.42
C PHE A 68 5.89 0.60 3.20
N PHE A 69 5.45 -0.56 2.72
CA PHE A 69 6.30 -1.68 2.36
C PHE A 69 5.91 -2.16 0.95
N VAL A 70 6.88 -2.73 0.24
CA VAL A 70 6.67 -3.41 -1.04
C VAL A 70 7.12 -4.86 -0.92
N THR A 71 6.46 -5.75 -1.67
CA THR A 71 6.75 -7.17 -1.74
C THR A 71 6.23 -7.72 -3.06
N VAL A 72 6.71 -8.90 -3.43
CA VAL A 72 6.14 -9.69 -4.53
C VAL A 72 5.06 -10.60 -4.00
N LEU A 73 3.98 -10.77 -4.76
CA LEU A 73 3.01 -11.83 -4.51
C LEU A 73 3.70 -13.19 -4.70
N PRO A 74 3.78 -14.06 -3.68
CA PRO A 74 4.38 -15.38 -3.85
C PRO A 74 3.71 -16.19 -4.95
N GLU A 75 4.50 -16.94 -5.71
CA GLU A 75 4.00 -17.82 -6.76
C GLU A 75 2.98 -18.83 -6.19
N GLY A 76 1.90 -19.05 -6.94
CA GLY A 76 0.78 -19.91 -6.54
C GLY A 76 -0.27 -19.21 -5.67
N GLN A 77 0.06 -18.12 -5.00
CA GLN A 77 -0.93 -17.38 -4.22
C GLN A 77 -1.81 -16.52 -5.12
N ASN A 78 -3.08 -16.43 -4.75
CA ASN A 78 -4.02 -15.50 -5.36
C ASN A 78 -4.43 -14.42 -4.34
N ALA A 79 -4.22 -13.15 -4.69
CA ALA A 79 -4.82 -12.05 -3.94
C ALA A 79 -6.27 -11.87 -4.40
N ASP A 80 -7.13 -12.72 -3.84
CA ASP A 80 -8.57 -12.85 -4.15
C ASP A 80 -9.36 -11.53 -4.05
N GLY A 81 -8.95 -10.62 -3.18
CA GLY A 81 -9.67 -9.36 -2.95
C GLY A 81 -11.01 -9.56 -2.24
N GLU A 82 -11.24 -10.74 -1.64
CA GLU A 82 -12.45 -11.01 -0.87
C GLU A 82 -12.39 -10.27 0.46
N THR A 83 -13.06 -9.12 0.50
CA THR A 83 -13.21 -8.28 1.69
C THR A 83 -14.54 -7.52 1.65
N SER A 84 -15.12 -7.26 2.82
CA SER A 84 -16.29 -6.38 2.94
C SER A 84 -15.92 -4.89 2.96
N GLU A 85 -14.64 -4.55 3.09
CA GLU A 85 -14.17 -3.17 3.27
C GLU A 85 -13.95 -2.43 1.95
N ALA A 86 -13.70 -3.16 0.86
CA ALA A 86 -13.48 -2.59 -0.47
C ALA A 86 -14.65 -2.91 -1.40
N ALA A 87 -15.11 -1.91 -2.18
CA ALA A 87 -16.14 -2.11 -3.19
C ALA A 87 -15.63 -2.87 -4.43
N SER A 88 -14.34 -2.76 -4.72
CA SER A 88 -13.67 -3.49 -5.80
C SER A 88 -12.17 -3.63 -5.52
N VAL A 89 -11.58 -4.70 -6.04
CA VAL A 89 -10.14 -4.99 -5.97
C VAL A 89 -9.71 -5.52 -7.35
N SER A 90 -8.55 -5.07 -7.83
CA SER A 90 -8.01 -5.48 -9.12
C SER A 90 -6.49 -5.32 -9.16
N TRP A 91 -5.82 -6.22 -9.88
CA TRP A 91 -4.42 -6.02 -10.28
C TRP A 91 -4.32 -5.00 -11.42
N ARG A 92 -3.41 -4.04 -11.28
CA ARG A 92 -3.16 -2.99 -12.27
C ARG A 92 -1.69 -2.61 -12.28
N SER A 93 -1.22 -2.12 -13.42
CA SER A 93 0.07 -1.44 -13.47
C SER A 93 -0.02 -0.09 -12.74
N ALA A 94 1.13 0.43 -12.29
CA ALA A 94 1.19 1.78 -11.72
C ALA A 94 0.77 2.84 -12.73
N GLU A 95 1.14 2.66 -14.00
CA GLU A 95 0.80 3.56 -15.10
C GLU A 95 -0.71 3.61 -15.37
N ASP A 96 -1.39 2.46 -15.41
CA ASP A 96 -2.84 2.40 -15.61
C ASP A 96 -3.58 3.08 -14.45
N ALA A 97 -3.13 2.83 -13.21
CA ALA A 97 -3.72 3.45 -12.03
C ALA A 97 -3.56 4.99 -12.03
N LEU A 98 -2.39 5.48 -12.44
CA LEU A 98 -2.13 6.92 -12.60
C LEU A 98 -2.93 7.51 -13.77
N THR A 99 -3.14 6.76 -14.85
CA THR A 99 -3.96 7.20 -15.99
C THR A 99 -5.43 7.35 -15.60
N ASP A 100 -5.99 6.41 -14.84
CA ASP A 100 -7.33 6.51 -14.28
C ASP A 100 -7.48 7.69 -13.32
N TRP A 101 -6.45 7.97 -12.52
CA TRP A 101 -6.44 9.14 -11.64
C TRP A 101 -6.40 10.45 -12.43
N ARG A 102 -5.55 10.56 -13.47
CA ARG A 102 -5.48 11.74 -14.34
C ARG A 102 -6.80 12.01 -15.07
N SER A 103 -7.54 10.95 -15.44
CA SER A 103 -8.86 11.08 -16.07
C SER A 103 -9.98 11.43 -15.08
N GLY A 104 -9.69 11.47 -13.77
CA GLY A 104 -10.68 11.70 -12.72
C GLY A 104 -11.56 10.49 -12.41
N THR A 105 -11.24 9.32 -12.97
CA THR A 105 -11.97 8.06 -12.72
C THR A 105 -11.74 7.56 -11.30
N THR A 106 -10.54 7.79 -10.75
CA THR A 106 -10.19 7.44 -9.37
C THR A 106 -9.62 8.64 -8.62
N VAL A 107 -9.76 8.63 -7.30
CA VAL A 107 -9.16 9.62 -6.40
C VAL A 107 -7.99 8.97 -5.68
N LEU A 108 -6.81 9.58 -5.77
CA LEU A 108 -5.62 9.15 -5.05
C LEU A 108 -5.22 10.25 -4.08
N LEU A 109 -5.09 9.91 -2.79
CA LEU A 109 -4.46 10.80 -1.81
C LEU A 109 -2.94 10.87 -2.06
N PRO A 110 -2.26 11.95 -1.60
CA PRO A 110 -0.83 12.15 -1.87
C PRO A 110 0.06 10.96 -1.54
N PRO A 111 -0.10 10.24 -0.40
CA PRO A 111 0.76 9.09 -0.11
C PRO A 111 0.60 7.98 -1.13
N THR A 112 -0.64 7.63 -1.52
CA THR A 112 -0.90 6.55 -2.49
C THR A 112 -0.40 6.92 -3.88
N TRP A 113 -0.65 8.15 -4.33
CA TRP A 113 -0.13 8.64 -5.62
C TRP A 113 1.40 8.58 -5.66
N SER A 114 2.06 9.03 -4.60
CA SER A 114 3.53 9.03 -4.53
C SER A 114 4.12 7.63 -4.61
N GLN A 115 3.43 6.61 -4.07
CA GLN A 115 3.88 5.22 -4.19
C GLN A 115 3.78 4.74 -5.64
N LEU A 116 2.66 5.05 -6.32
CA LEU A 116 2.46 4.66 -7.72
C LEU A 116 3.42 5.39 -8.66
N ASP A 117 3.63 6.69 -8.45
CA ASP A 117 4.59 7.47 -9.23
C ASP A 117 6.02 6.94 -9.05
N ALA A 118 6.44 6.63 -7.82
CA ALA A 118 7.76 6.06 -7.56
C ALA A 118 7.92 4.66 -8.18
N LEU A 119 6.93 3.77 -8.03
CA LEU A 119 6.95 2.42 -8.58
C LEU A 119 6.91 2.42 -10.12
N GLY A 120 6.21 3.38 -10.73
CA GLY A 120 6.11 3.54 -12.18
C GLY A 120 7.41 3.98 -12.86
N ARG A 121 8.46 4.29 -12.11
CA ARG A 121 9.79 4.65 -12.64
C ARG A 121 10.70 3.43 -12.90
N PHE A 122 10.25 2.24 -12.53
CA PHE A 122 11.00 0.99 -12.69
C PHE A 122 10.38 0.12 -13.78
N ASP A 123 11.23 -0.53 -14.58
CA ASP A 123 10.78 -1.39 -15.68
C ASP A 123 10.36 -2.78 -15.19
N THR A 124 10.99 -3.27 -14.12
CA THR A 124 10.72 -4.62 -13.59
C THR A 124 10.54 -4.64 -12.08
N VAL A 125 9.87 -5.69 -11.60
CA VAL A 125 9.75 -5.97 -10.16
C VAL A 125 11.11 -6.19 -9.52
N ALA A 126 12.06 -6.81 -10.22
CA ALA A 126 13.42 -7.02 -9.71
C ALA A 126 14.12 -5.68 -9.45
N ASP A 127 13.98 -4.71 -10.36
CA ASP A 127 14.57 -3.38 -10.18
C ASP A 127 13.99 -2.66 -8.95
N VAL A 128 12.68 -2.81 -8.68
CA VAL A 128 12.05 -2.28 -7.46
C VAL A 128 12.66 -2.91 -6.20
N LEU A 129 12.87 -4.22 -6.20
CA LEU A 129 13.42 -4.93 -5.04
C LEU A 129 14.92 -4.66 -4.86
N ASP A 130 15.68 -4.48 -5.93
CA ASP A 130 17.12 -4.21 -5.83
C ASP A 130 17.42 -2.74 -5.53
N HIS A 131 16.43 -1.86 -5.67
CA HIS A 131 16.58 -0.44 -5.37
C HIS A 131 16.79 -0.16 -3.87
N GLU A 132 17.88 0.53 -3.54
CA GLU A 132 18.14 1.05 -2.20
C GLU A 132 17.39 2.37 -1.97
N GLN A 133 16.41 2.34 -1.07
CA GLN A 133 15.64 3.51 -0.67
C GLN A 133 16.19 4.11 0.62
N THR A 134 16.43 5.43 0.62
CA THR A 134 16.62 6.19 1.87
C THR A 134 15.25 6.62 2.39
N ILE A 135 14.81 6.04 3.49
CA ILE A 135 13.47 6.31 4.04
C ILE A 135 13.55 7.35 5.13
N ALA A 136 13.21 8.59 4.78
CA ALA A 136 12.97 9.67 5.72
C ALA A 136 11.46 9.85 5.95
N ALA A 137 11.09 10.35 7.14
CA ALA A 137 9.72 10.70 7.45
C ALA A 137 9.28 11.90 6.59
N VAL A 138 8.25 11.69 5.77
CA VAL A 138 7.56 12.75 5.04
C VAL A 138 6.44 13.28 5.94
N LEU A 139 6.57 14.52 6.40
CA LEU A 139 5.51 15.24 7.10
C LEU A 139 4.99 16.34 6.16
N PRO A 140 3.91 16.09 5.40
CA PRO A 140 3.37 17.09 4.50
C PRO A 140 2.78 18.27 5.28
N VAL A 141 2.78 19.44 4.67
CA VAL A 141 2.26 20.68 5.27
C VAL A 141 0.93 21.03 4.63
N LEU A 142 -0.08 21.37 5.45
CA LEU A 142 -1.32 21.92 4.93
C LEU A 142 -1.16 23.42 4.70
N THR A 143 -1.33 23.85 3.45
CA THR A 143 -1.33 25.27 3.10
C THR A 143 -2.66 25.66 2.45
N ARG A 144 -2.95 26.95 2.48
CA ARG A 144 -4.13 27.53 1.84
C ARG A 144 -3.67 28.53 0.80
N GLU A 145 -3.98 28.24 -0.46
CA GLU A 145 -3.68 29.12 -1.59
C GLU A 145 -5.00 29.52 -2.25
N ASN A 146 -5.28 30.82 -2.34
CA ASN A 146 -6.51 31.35 -2.97
C ASN A 146 -7.84 30.75 -2.46
N GLY A 147 -7.87 30.32 -1.19
CA GLY A 147 -9.04 29.70 -0.57
C GLY A 147 -9.06 28.16 -0.65
N THR A 148 -8.22 27.56 -1.49
CA THR A 148 -8.09 26.11 -1.68
C THR A 148 -7.04 25.52 -0.74
N VAL A 149 -7.38 24.40 -0.09
CA VAL A 149 -6.42 23.64 0.73
C VAL A 149 -5.51 22.81 -0.18
N ARG A 150 -4.19 22.96 0.03
CA ARG A 150 -3.14 22.14 -0.59
C ARG A 150 -2.33 21.40 0.47
N VAL A 151 -1.74 20.30 0.05
CA VAL A 151 -0.87 19.44 0.83
C VAL A 151 0.49 19.51 0.15
N GLU A 152 1.48 20.08 0.84
CA GLU A 152 2.83 20.25 0.32
C GLU A 152 3.68 19.01 0.60
N PHE A 153 4.28 18.45 -0.46
CA PHE A 153 5.15 17.28 -0.40
C PHE A 153 6.02 17.21 -1.67
N ASP A 154 7.09 16.40 -1.63
CA ASP A 154 7.95 16.20 -2.79
C ASP A 154 7.19 15.56 -3.96
N GLY A 155 7.23 16.18 -5.15
CA GLY A 155 6.45 15.77 -6.32
C GLY A 155 5.03 16.37 -6.43
N GLU A 156 4.65 17.29 -5.53
CA GLU A 156 3.31 17.89 -5.53
C GLU A 156 2.94 18.61 -6.83
N ASP A 157 3.90 19.20 -7.55
CA ASP A 157 3.65 19.87 -8.83
C ASP A 157 3.06 18.91 -9.86
N ALA A 158 3.64 17.71 -10.00
CA ALA A 158 3.15 16.68 -10.90
C ALA A 158 1.79 16.13 -10.44
N TYR A 159 1.58 16.02 -9.13
CA TYR A 159 0.31 15.60 -8.54
C TYR A 159 -0.82 16.60 -8.81
N TYR A 160 -0.58 17.90 -8.62
CA TYR A 160 -1.59 18.92 -8.85
C TYR A 160 -1.80 19.25 -10.34
N ALA A 161 -0.79 19.05 -11.19
CA ALA A 161 -0.96 19.17 -12.63
C ALA A 161 -1.80 18.04 -13.24
N GLY A 162 -1.88 16.88 -12.57
CA GLY A 162 -2.47 15.67 -13.16
C GLY A 162 -3.99 15.61 -13.15
N THR A 163 -4.68 16.24 -12.19
CA THR A 163 -6.15 16.27 -12.13
C THR A 163 -6.66 17.35 -11.16
N VAL A 164 -7.96 17.66 -11.24
CA VAL A 164 -8.64 18.49 -10.23
C VAL A 164 -9.00 17.62 -9.03
N HIS A 165 -8.56 18.03 -7.84
CA HIS A 165 -8.74 17.22 -6.63
C HIS A 165 -10.06 17.55 -5.92
N PRO A 166 -10.81 16.56 -5.38
CA PRO A 166 -12.14 16.79 -4.80
C PRO A 166 -12.14 17.60 -3.50
N TRP A 167 -10.99 17.87 -2.89
CA TRP A 167 -10.85 18.75 -1.72
C TRP A 167 -10.40 20.17 -2.09
N SER A 168 -10.23 20.47 -3.38
CA SER A 168 -9.83 21.81 -3.84
C SER A 168 -10.85 22.89 -3.48
N ASP A 169 -12.11 22.50 -3.31
CA ASP A 169 -13.27 23.39 -3.10
C ASP A 169 -13.73 23.45 -1.62
N ARG A 170 -12.95 22.92 -0.68
CA ARG A 170 -13.29 22.86 0.76
C ARG A 170 -12.82 24.06 1.58
#